data_AF-A0A1I3P7H3-F1
#
_entry.id   AF-A0A1I3P7H3-F1
#
_cell.length_a   1.000
_cell.length_b   1.000
_cell.length_c   1.000
_cell.angle_alpha   90.00
_cell.angle_beta   90.00
_cell.angle_gamma   90.00
#
_symmetry.space_group_name_H-M   'P 1'
#
loop_
_entity.id
_entity.type
_entity.pdbx_description
1 polymer ?
#
loop_
_entity_poly.entity_id
_entity_poly.type
_entity_poly.pdbx_seq_one_letter_code
_entity_poly.pdbx_strand_id
1 'polypeptide(L)'
;MNYGRFFAMIATSTVVMFGLMYLNTYALEHVFWSETRAWMALLMGATMAIVMLAWMLGMYPSRAANLGIFAGAAVVFAASLWLVRSQATVDGESYMRAMIPHHSIAVMTSERAGIEDARVRKLADQIIAAQRREIAEMRYLIAAVDAGEVRAERYRDPAPTPGTVDEALSRVNLAALDPAPLSREEARETGLAPSGGCAFRTSRRIDPILWTADGAGAMKLNGVLVALEAGAEAGTTGGVWQAEGVRMEVAPLGEEADWRADAELVFQLDQGLEAGFRGTWTCGT
;
A
#
# COMPACT_ATOMS: atom_id res chain seq x y z
N MET A 1 -15.77 -17.92 -41.07
CA MET A 1 -15.69 -18.23 -39.61
C MET A 1 -16.95 -17.70 -38.93
N ASN A 2 -17.43 -18.30 -37.83
CA ASN A 2 -18.64 -17.80 -37.15
C ASN A 2 -18.31 -16.59 -36.24
N TYR A 3 -19.08 -15.50 -36.32
CA TYR A 3 -18.96 -14.33 -35.45
C TYR A 3 -19.10 -14.68 -33.96
N GLY A 4 -19.89 -15.69 -33.60
CA GLY A 4 -19.97 -16.17 -32.22
C GLY A 4 -18.63 -16.67 -31.68
N ARG A 5 -17.84 -17.38 -32.52
CA ARG A 5 -16.48 -17.79 -32.14
C ARG A 5 -15.53 -16.61 -31.99
N PHE A 6 -15.68 -15.58 -32.84
CA PHE A 6 -14.90 -14.34 -32.71
C PHE A 6 -15.12 -13.69 -31.35
N PHE A 7 -16.38 -13.43 -30.97
CA PHE A 7 -16.69 -12.83 -29.68
C PHE A 7 -16.26 -13.71 -28.51
N ALA A 8 -16.44 -15.03 -28.60
CA ALA A 8 -15.97 -15.96 -27.57
C ALA A 8 -14.45 -15.89 -27.37
N MET A 9 -13.67 -15.79 -28.46
CA MET A 9 -12.21 -15.62 -28.37
C MET A 9 -11.85 -14.29 -27.70
N ILE A 10 -12.47 -13.17 -28.10
CA ILE A 10 -12.19 -11.86 -27.49
C ILE A 10 -12.53 -11.85 -26.00
N ALA A 11 -13.72 -12.34 -25.64
CA ALA A 11 -14.17 -12.37 -24.25
C ALA A 11 -13.27 -13.26 -23.39
N THR A 12 -12.97 -14.48 -23.86
CA THR A 12 -12.10 -15.42 -23.14
C THR A 12 -10.71 -14.83 -22.94
N SER A 13 -10.09 -14.29 -24.00
CA SER A 13 -8.77 -13.66 -23.90
C SER A 13 -8.78 -12.46 -22.96
N THR A 14 -9.84 -11.65 -22.95
CA THR A 14 -9.97 -10.50 -22.05
C THR A 14 -10.02 -10.94 -20.58
N VAL A 15 -10.83 -11.96 -20.26
CA VAL A 15 -10.92 -12.52 -18.89
C VAL A 15 -9.60 -13.14 -18.45
N VAL A 16 -8.95 -13.93 -19.33
CA VAL A 16 -7.65 -14.53 -19.04
C VAL A 16 -6.61 -13.45 -18.81
N MET A 17 -6.51 -12.44 -19.68
CA MET A 17 -5.57 -11.33 -19.52
C MET A 17 -5.82 -10.55 -18.24
N PHE A 18 -7.09 -10.33 -17.87
CA PHE A 18 -7.44 -9.71 -16.59
C PHE A 18 -6.88 -10.48 -15.39
N GLY A 19 -7.04 -11.81 -15.37
CA GLY A 19 -6.44 -12.67 -14.35
C GLY A 19 -4.90 -12.63 -14.35
N LEU A 20 -4.28 -12.70 -15.53
CA LEU A 20 -2.82 -12.70 -15.68
C LEU A 20 -2.17 -11.41 -15.18
N MET A 21 -2.85 -10.25 -15.27
CA MET A 21 -2.34 -8.99 -14.72
C MET A 21 -2.07 -9.04 -13.21
N TYR A 22 -2.73 -9.94 -12.47
CA TYR A 22 -2.49 -10.11 -11.03
C TYR A 22 -1.20 -10.87 -10.70
N LEU A 23 -0.65 -11.65 -11.65
CA LEU A 23 0.55 -12.47 -11.42
C LEU A 23 1.82 -11.63 -11.17
N ASN A 24 1.81 -10.36 -11.55
CA ASN A 24 2.93 -9.45 -11.28
C ASN A 24 2.84 -8.78 -9.89
N THR A 25 1.92 -9.19 -9.01
CA THR A 25 1.86 -8.66 -7.64
C THR A 25 2.96 -9.32 -6.80
N TYR A 26 3.82 -8.54 -6.12
CA TYR A 26 5.01 -9.05 -5.42
C TYR A 26 4.72 -10.08 -4.34
N ALA A 27 3.62 -9.86 -3.62
CA ALA A 27 3.20 -10.68 -2.49
C ALA A 27 1.71 -10.96 -2.64
N LEU A 28 1.28 -12.18 -2.33
CA LEU A 28 -0.12 -12.60 -2.49
C LEU A 28 -1.04 -11.75 -1.59
N GLU A 29 -0.50 -11.22 -0.49
CA GLU A 29 -1.23 -10.42 0.49
C GLU A 29 -1.67 -9.08 -0.09
N HIS A 30 -1.02 -8.64 -1.17
CA HIS A 30 -1.29 -7.38 -1.84
C HIS A 30 -2.29 -7.52 -3.00
N VAL A 31 -2.89 -8.70 -3.20
CA VAL A 31 -3.90 -8.91 -4.25
C VAL A 31 -5.25 -8.38 -3.77
N PHE A 32 -5.71 -7.31 -4.42
CA PHE A 32 -7.01 -6.65 -4.20
C PHE A 32 -7.69 -6.35 -5.53
N TRP A 33 -9.03 -6.30 -5.54
CA TRP A 33 -9.78 -5.86 -6.71
C TRP A 33 -9.36 -4.46 -7.16
N SER A 34 -9.39 -4.21 -8.48
CA SER A 34 -9.09 -2.91 -9.06
C SER A 34 -9.95 -2.64 -10.29
N GLU A 35 -10.77 -1.60 -10.19
CA GLU A 35 -11.61 -1.05 -11.24
C GLU A 35 -10.75 -0.63 -12.43
N THR A 36 -9.64 0.08 -12.18
CA THR A 36 -8.72 0.52 -13.23
C THR A 36 -8.14 -0.67 -14.02
N ARG A 37 -7.80 -1.79 -13.37
CA ARG A 37 -7.39 -3.01 -14.10
C ARG A 37 -8.53 -3.59 -14.94
N ALA A 38 -9.76 -3.59 -14.42
CA ALA A 38 -10.92 -4.08 -15.16
C ALA A 38 -11.20 -3.22 -16.41
N TRP A 39 -11.18 -1.89 -16.27
CA TRP A 39 -11.33 -0.97 -17.39
C TRP A 39 -10.19 -1.09 -18.41
N MET A 40 -8.95 -1.28 -17.95
CA MET A 40 -7.82 -1.51 -18.84
C MET A 40 -7.96 -2.84 -19.61
N ALA A 41 -8.48 -3.90 -18.99
CA ALA A 41 -8.76 -5.15 -19.68
C ALA A 41 -9.79 -4.97 -20.79
N LEU A 42 -10.88 -4.22 -20.55
CA LEU A 42 -11.88 -3.91 -21.57
C LEU A 42 -11.30 -3.06 -22.71
N LEU A 43 -10.46 -2.08 -22.41
CA LEU A 43 -9.75 -1.28 -23.41
C LEU A 43 -8.86 -2.16 -24.31
N MET A 44 -8.08 -3.06 -23.71
CA MET A 44 -7.23 -4.01 -24.45
C MET A 44 -8.06 -4.98 -25.28
N GLY A 45 -9.15 -5.53 -24.73
CA GLY A 45 -10.07 -6.42 -25.42
C GLY A 45 -10.74 -5.76 -26.63
N ALA A 46 -11.20 -4.51 -26.49
CA ALA A 46 -11.76 -3.72 -27.58
C ALA A 46 -10.73 -3.44 -28.68
N THR A 47 -9.50 -3.07 -28.30
CA THR A 47 -8.38 -2.86 -29.24
C THR A 47 -8.06 -4.14 -30.01
N MET A 48 -7.99 -5.27 -29.30
CA MET A 48 -7.74 -6.57 -29.89
C MET A 48 -8.85 -6.96 -30.87
N ALA A 49 -10.12 -6.70 -30.56
CA ALA A 49 -11.23 -6.95 -31.48
C ALA A 49 -11.08 -6.18 -32.80
N ILE A 50 -10.68 -4.91 -32.74
CA ILE A 50 -10.42 -4.09 -33.93
C ILE A 50 -9.27 -4.68 -34.75
N VAL A 51 -8.11 -4.93 -34.13
CA VAL A 51 -6.91 -5.42 -34.83
C VAL A 51 -7.15 -6.80 -35.45
N MET A 52 -7.74 -7.71 -34.69
CA MET A 52 -8.03 -9.08 -35.15
C MET A 52 -9.03 -9.08 -36.30
N LEU A 53 -10.13 -8.33 -36.19
CA LEU A 53 -11.12 -8.28 -37.27
C LEU A 53 -10.52 -7.66 -38.55
N ALA A 54 -9.70 -6.61 -38.42
CA ALA A 54 -9.04 -5.96 -39.56
C ALA A 54 -8.14 -6.93 -40.34
N TRP A 55 -7.36 -7.77 -39.65
CA TRP A 55 -6.51 -8.78 -40.29
C TRP A 55 -7.30 -9.96 -40.88
N MET A 56 -8.49 -10.23 -40.35
CA MET A 56 -9.29 -11.40 -40.69
C MET A 56 -10.52 -11.08 -41.54
N LEU A 57 -10.61 -9.89 -42.14
CA LEU A 57 -11.80 -9.43 -42.88
C LEU A 57 -12.29 -10.45 -43.93
N GLY A 58 -11.37 -11.12 -44.64
CA GLY A 58 -11.70 -12.14 -45.65
C GLY A 58 -12.47 -13.36 -45.11
N MET A 59 -12.45 -13.61 -43.79
CA MET A 59 -13.15 -14.73 -43.16
C MET A 59 -14.57 -14.38 -42.67
N TYR A 60 -14.95 -13.10 -42.73
CA TYR A 60 -16.20 -12.55 -42.20
C TYR A 60 -16.94 -11.77 -43.30
N PRO A 61 -17.88 -12.41 -44.01
CA PRO A 61 -18.41 -11.88 -45.28
C PRO A 61 -19.38 -10.70 -45.12
N SER A 62 -19.99 -10.50 -43.95
CA SER A 62 -20.98 -9.44 -43.75
C SER A 62 -20.30 -8.11 -43.43
N ARG A 63 -20.26 -7.21 -44.42
CA ARG A 63 -19.72 -5.84 -44.25
C ARG A 63 -20.46 -5.06 -43.16
N ALA A 64 -21.78 -5.20 -43.08
CA ALA A 64 -22.60 -4.53 -42.07
C ALA A 64 -22.26 -5.02 -40.65
N ALA A 65 -22.12 -6.34 -40.46
CA ALA A 65 -21.72 -6.89 -39.17
C ALA A 65 -20.29 -6.45 -38.78
N ASN A 66 -19.37 -6.45 -39.74
CA ASN A 66 -17.99 -6.02 -39.49
C ASN A 66 -17.94 -4.54 -39.07
N LEU A 67 -18.67 -3.67 -39.77
CA LEU A 67 -18.77 -2.25 -39.42
C LEU A 67 -19.39 -2.07 -38.03
N GLY A 68 -20.43 -2.84 -37.70
CA GLY A 68 -21.03 -2.83 -36.36
C GLY A 68 -20.05 -3.24 -35.26
N ILE A 69 -19.20 -4.25 -35.51
CA ILE A 69 -18.15 -4.67 -34.56
C ILE A 69 -17.10 -3.58 -34.39
N PHE A 70 -16.62 -2.96 -35.47
CA PHE A 70 -15.67 -1.85 -35.37
C PHE A 70 -16.24 -0.66 -34.60
N ALA A 71 -17.47 -0.26 -34.91
CA ALA A 71 -18.13 0.84 -34.22
C ALA A 71 -18.35 0.52 -32.73
N GLY A 72 -18.84 -0.68 -32.41
CA GLY A 72 -19.03 -1.13 -31.03
C GLY A 72 -17.72 -1.19 -30.25
N ALA A 73 -16.66 -1.74 -30.85
CA ALA A 73 -15.34 -1.79 -30.22
C ALA A 73 -14.74 -0.39 -30.03
N ALA A 74 -14.92 0.54 -30.98
CA ALA A 74 -14.48 1.93 -30.84
C ALA A 74 -15.21 2.66 -29.68
N VAL A 75 -16.51 2.40 -29.51
CA VAL A 75 -17.29 2.95 -28.37
C VAL A 75 -16.80 2.36 -27.05
N VAL A 76 -16.63 1.04 -26.94
CA VAL A 76 -16.11 0.40 -25.73
C VAL A 76 -14.70 0.90 -25.41
N PHE A 77 -13.85 1.05 -26.43
CA PHE A 77 -12.51 1.63 -26.28
C PHE A 77 -12.57 3.04 -25.71
N ALA A 78 -13.37 3.93 -26.32
CA ALA A 78 -13.48 5.33 -25.88
C ALA A 78 -14.04 5.44 -24.45
N ALA A 79 -15.07 4.67 -24.12
CA ALA A 79 -15.65 4.64 -22.78
C ALA A 79 -14.65 4.10 -21.74
N SER A 80 -13.97 2.99 -22.04
CA SER A 80 -12.97 2.40 -21.14
C SER A 80 -11.77 3.33 -20.96
N LEU A 81 -11.29 3.97 -22.03
CA LEU A 81 -10.22 4.95 -21.96
C LEU A 81 -10.62 6.15 -21.11
N TRP A 82 -11.84 6.65 -21.26
CA TRP A 82 -12.36 7.73 -20.44
C TRP A 82 -12.42 7.33 -18.96
N LEU A 83 -12.89 6.11 -18.62
CA LEU A 83 -12.92 5.61 -17.23
C LEU A 83 -11.51 5.49 -16.64
N VAL A 84 -10.57 4.90 -17.38
CA VAL A 84 -9.16 4.79 -16.97
C VAL A 84 -8.53 6.18 -16.78
N ARG A 85 -8.84 7.16 -17.64
CA ARG A 85 -8.25 8.49 -17.59
C ARG A 85 -8.87 9.41 -16.53
N SER A 86 -10.18 9.31 -16.34
CA SER A 86 -10.93 10.15 -15.40
C SER A 86 -10.88 9.63 -13.98
N GLN A 87 -10.66 8.32 -13.80
CA GLN A 87 -10.76 7.63 -12.51
C GLN A 87 -12.13 7.84 -11.82
N ALA A 88 -13.19 8.14 -12.58
CA ALA A 88 -14.51 8.51 -12.07
C ALA A 88 -15.23 7.41 -11.25
N THR A 89 -14.70 6.18 -11.25
CA THR A 89 -15.24 5.03 -10.51
C THR A 89 -14.34 4.61 -9.35
N VAL A 90 -13.26 5.34 -9.09
CA VAL A 90 -12.32 5.07 -8.00
C VAL A 90 -12.63 6.05 -6.86
N ASP A 91 -13.04 5.51 -5.73
CA ASP A 91 -13.33 6.21 -4.47
C ASP A 91 -12.23 5.95 -3.42
N GLY A 92 -12.39 6.45 -2.19
CA GLY A 92 -11.33 6.39 -1.17
C GLY A 92 -10.87 4.96 -0.83
N GLU A 93 -11.81 4.03 -0.69
CA GLU A 93 -11.55 2.65 -0.30
C GLU A 93 -11.00 1.82 -1.49
N SER A 94 -11.63 1.93 -2.65
CA SER A 94 -11.15 1.28 -3.89
C SER A 94 -9.81 1.86 -4.34
N TYR A 95 -9.54 3.14 -4.09
CA TYR A 95 -8.22 3.75 -4.28
C TYR A 95 -7.16 3.01 -3.47
N MET A 96 -7.36 2.87 -2.15
CA MET A 96 -6.39 2.21 -1.28
C MET A 96 -6.20 0.74 -1.67
N ARG A 97 -7.30 0.03 -1.93
CA ARG A 97 -7.26 -1.37 -2.38
C ARG A 97 -6.50 -1.54 -3.70
N ALA A 98 -6.70 -0.67 -4.69
CA ALA A 98 -5.97 -0.71 -5.95
C ALA A 98 -4.51 -0.23 -5.82
N MET A 99 -4.21 0.61 -4.83
CA MET A 99 -2.89 1.19 -4.64
C MET A 99 -1.92 0.25 -3.91
N ILE A 100 -2.41 -0.64 -3.04
CA ILE A 100 -1.61 -1.70 -2.42
C ILE A 100 -0.86 -2.57 -3.46
N PRO A 101 -1.51 -3.20 -4.46
CA PRO A 101 -0.81 -3.97 -5.49
C PRO A 101 0.07 -3.09 -6.38
N HIS A 102 -0.27 -1.82 -6.59
CA HIS A 102 0.60 -0.89 -7.33
C HIS A 102 1.92 -0.65 -6.57
N HIS A 103 1.83 -0.32 -5.29
CA HIS A 103 2.99 -0.14 -4.41
C HIS A 103 3.81 -1.42 -4.29
N SER A 104 3.12 -2.55 -4.21
CA SER A 104 3.73 -3.87 -4.20
C SER A 104 4.64 -4.12 -5.40
N ILE A 105 4.24 -3.73 -6.62
CA ILE A 105 5.06 -3.87 -7.82
C ILE A 105 6.31 -2.99 -7.73
N ALA A 106 6.17 -1.75 -7.25
CA ALA A 106 7.30 -0.83 -7.07
C ALA A 106 8.35 -1.40 -6.10
N VAL A 107 7.91 -1.97 -4.97
CA VAL A 107 8.79 -2.67 -4.02
C VAL A 107 9.54 -3.81 -4.71
N MET A 108 8.84 -4.69 -5.44
CA MET A 108 9.47 -5.80 -6.15
C MET A 108 10.54 -5.34 -7.13
N THR A 109 10.21 -4.35 -7.95
CA THR A 109 11.12 -3.82 -8.97
C THR A 109 12.34 -3.19 -8.32
N SER A 110 12.16 -2.37 -7.28
CA SER A 110 13.26 -1.71 -6.57
C SER A 110 14.18 -2.69 -5.83
N GLU A 111 13.69 -3.84 -5.39
CA GLU A 111 14.52 -4.88 -4.77
C GLU A 111 15.28 -5.73 -5.77
N ARG A 112 14.65 -6.07 -6.90
CA ARG A 112 15.20 -7.05 -7.85
C ARG A 112 16.02 -6.41 -8.97
N ALA A 113 15.89 -5.10 -9.19
CA ALA A 113 16.68 -4.41 -10.19
C ALA A 113 18.18 -4.45 -9.84
N GLY A 114 19.00 -4.83 -10.81
CA GLY A 114 20.47 -4.80 -10.70
C GLY A 114 21.01 -3.38 -10.74
N ILE A 115 20.79 -2.61 -9.65
CA ILE A 115 21.16 -1.21 -9.54
C ILE A 115 22.60 -1.09 -9.04
N GLU A 116 23.48 -0.55 -9.88
CA GLU A 116 24.90 -0.32 -9.56
C GLU A 116 25.18 1.10 -9.04
N ASP A 117 24.51 2.12 -9.57
CA ASP A 117 24.71 3.52 -9.15
C ASP A 117 24.17 3.73 -7.72
N ALA A 118 25.05 4.14 -6.80
CA ALA A 118 24.71 4.32 -5.39
C ALA A 118 23.60 5.37 -5.14
N ARG A 119 23.46 6.38 -6.00
CA ARG A 119 22.38 7.38 -5.89
C ARG A 119 21.04 6.76 -6.27
N VAL A 120 21.03 5.91 -7.30
CA VAL A 120 19.83 5.17 -7.71
C VAL A 120 19.47 4.12 -6.66
N ARG A 121 20.46 3.46 -6.04
CA ARG A 121 20.23 2.52 -4.95
C ARG A 121 19.57 3.21 -3.75
N LYS A 122 20.10 4.37 -3.35
CA LYS A 122 19.50 5.22 -2.30
C LYS A 122 18.04 5.55 -2.62
N LEU A 123 17.74 5.99 -3.86
CA LEU A 123 16.37 6.28 -4.28
C LEU A 123 15.47 5.03 -4.18
N ALA A 124 15.95 3.88 -4.65
CA ALA A 124 15.18 2.64 -4.62
C ALA A 124 14.95 2.14 -3.19
N ASP A 125 15.88 2.35 -2.26
CA ASP A 125 15.70 2.05 -0.82
C ASP A 125 14.65 2.97 -0.18
N GLN A 126 14.66 4.25 -0.53
CA GLN A 126 13.63 5.21 -0.11
C GLN A 126 12.24 4.81 -0.62
N ILE A 127 12.14 4.38 -1.88
CA ILE A 127 10.89 3.85 -2.47
C ILE A 127 10.44 2.61 -1.70
N ILE A 128 11.33 1.64 -1.44
CA ILE A 128 10.96 0.42 -0.70
C ILE A 128 10.43 0.77 0.70
N ALA A 129 11.12 1.63 1.43
CA ALA A 129 10.74 2.01 2.79
C ALA A 129 9.38 2.72 2.82
N ALA A 130 9.19 3.73 1.97
CA ALA A 130 7.93 4.48 1.89
C ALA A 130 6.76 3.57 1.51
N GLN A 131 6.91 2.80 0.42
CA GLN A 131 5.82 2.01 -0.15
C GLN A 131 5.38 0.86 0.76
N ARG A 132 6.30 0.27 1.55
CA ARG A 132 5.95 -0.76 2.54
C ARG A 132 5.17 -0.19 3.71
N ARG A 133 5.55 0.99 4.20
CA ARG A 133 4.82 1.70 5.25
C ARG A 133 3.42 2.09 4.74
N GLU A 134 3.34 2.69 3.56
CA GLU A 134 2.08 3.09 2.92
C GLU A 134 1.15 1.89 2.69
N ILE A 135 1.66 0.70 2.36
CA ILE A 135 0.84 -0.52 2.30
C ILE A 135 0.22 -0.85 3.66
N ALA A 136 0.99 -0.80 4.75
CA ALA A 136 0.47 -1.11 6.09
C ALA A 136 -0.53 -0.07 6.58
N GLU A 137 -0.29 1.20 6.26
CA GLU A 137 -1.18 2.32 6.55
C GLU A 137 -2.49 2.22 5.76
N MET A 138 -2.42 1.97 4.45
CA MET A 138 -3.61 1.74 3.62
C MET A 138 -4.43 0.55 4.11
N ARG A 139 -3.80 -0.53 4.57
CA ARG A 139 -4.52 -1.68 5.15
C ARG A 139 -5.25 -1.32 6.44
N TYR A 140 -4.64 -0.51 7.29
CA TYR A 140 -5.29 0.02 8.49
C TYR A 140 -6.47 0.93 8.12
N LEU A 141 -6.26 1.90 7.22
CA LEU A 141 -7.28 2.86 6.80
C LEU A 141 -8.45 2.21 6.06
N ILE A 142 -8.21 1.18 5.24
CA ILE A 142 -9.29 0.40 4.61
C ILE A 142 -10.20 -0.18 5.69
N ALA A 143 -9.64 -0.79 6.73
CA ALA A 143 -10.44 -1.39 7.79
C ALA A 143 -11.21 -0.35 8.62
N ALA A 144 -10.57 0.78 8.94
CA ALA A 144 -11.22 1.89 9.63
C ALA A 144 -12.40 2.44 8.80
N VAL A 145 -12.21 2.66 7.50
CA VAL A 145 -13.27 3.14 6.60
C VAL A 145 -14.37 2.09 6.41
N ASP A 146 -14.02 0.80 6.28
CA ASP A 146 -14.97 -0.32 6.22
C ASP A 146 -15.84 -0.39 7.50
N ALA A 147 -15.27 -0.01 8.66
CA ALA A 147 -15.97 0.10 9.94
C ALA A 147 -16.78 1.41 10.11
N GLY A 148 -16.75 2.30 9.11
CA GLY A 148 -17.48 3.57 9.11
C GLY A 148 -16.73 4.74 9.75
N GLU A 149 -15.44 4.59 10.06
CA GLU A 149 -14.61 5.68 10.58
C GLU A 149 -14.16 6.61 9.46
N VAL A 150 -14.85 7.74 9.32
CA VAL A 150 -14.49 8.78 8.35
C VAL A 150 -14.14 10.06 9.09
N ARG A 151 -12.92 10.55 8.87
CA ARG A 151 -12.42 11.80 9.46
C ARG A 151 -12.45 12.93 8.45
N ALA A 152 -13.06 14.06 8.81
CA ALA A 152 -13.11 15.26 7.96
C ALA A 152 -11.81 16.07 8.02
N GLU A 153 -11.07 15.94 9.12
CA GLU A 153 -9.85 16.70 9.38
C GLU A 153 -8.66 15.78 9.63
N ARG A 154 -7.47 16.26 9.28
CA ARG A 154 -6.18 15.62 9.56
C ARG A 154 -5.23 16.66 10.14
N TYR A 155 -4.24 16.23 10.90
CA TYR A 155 -3.16 17.12 11.32
C TYR A 155 -2.50 17.80 10.12
N ARG A 156 -2.26 19.12 10.24
CA ARG A 156 -1.58 19.95 9.25
C ARG A 156 -0.55 20.80 9.95
N ASP A 157 0.66 20.83 9.42
CA ASP A 157 1.66 21.76 9.91
C ASP A 157 1.20 23.22 9.73
N PRO A 158 1.74 24.13 10.57
CA PRO A 158 1.53 25.56 10.39
C PRO A 158 1.90 26.02 8.97
N ALA A 159 1.19 27.03 8.47
CA ALA A 159 1.44 27.60 7.15
C ALA A 159 2.91 28.07 7.01
N PRO A 160 3.50 27.97 5.80
CA PRO A 160 4.87 28.40 5.58
C PRO A 160 5.02 29.91 5.78
N THR A 161 6.15 30.31 6.35
CA THR A 161 6.51 31.71 6.63
C THR A 161 7.85 32.05 5.94
N PRO A 162 8.07 33.28 5.44
CA PRO A 162 9.39 33.72 4.99
C PRO A 162 10.43 33.56 6.10
N GLY A 163 11.64 33.13 5.76
CA GLY A 163 12.70 32.84 6.73
C GLY A 163 14.04 32.53 6.10
N THR A 164 15.01 32.11 6.92
CA THR A 164 16.38 31.75 6.52
C THR A 164 16.55 30.24 6.31
N VAL A 165 17.68 29.82 5.74
CA VAL A 165 18.02 28.40 5.60
C VAL A 165 18.21 27.73 6.97
N ASP A 166 18.79 28.42 7.95
CA ASP A 166 19.01 27.86 9.29
C ASP A 166 17.68 27.63 10.02
N GLU A 167 16.71 28.52 9.85
CA GLU A 167 15.33 28.33 10.34
C GLU A 167 14.64 27.14 9.63
N ALA A 168 14.91 26.94 8.34
CA ALA A 168 14.37 25.80 7.60
C ALA A 168 14.98 24.46 8.08
N LEU A 169 16.28 24.43 8.37
CA LEU A 169 16.98 23.23 8.87
C LEU A 169 16.62 22.86 10.31
N SER A 170 16.13 23.81 11.11
CA SER A 170 15.69 23.58 12.49
C SER A 170 14.20 23.26 12.62
N ARG A 171 13.43 23.33 11.52
CA ARG A 171 11.99 23.02 11.53
C ARG A 171 11.74 21.54 11.30
N VAL A 172 10.91 20.94 12.15
CA VAL A 172 10.37 19.59 11.95
C VAL A 172 9.04 19.70 11.20
N ASN A 173 8.89 18.89 10.15
CA ASN A 173 7.62 18.72 9.44
C ASN A 173 6.85 17.56 10.11
N LEU A 174 5.97 17.91 11.06
CA LEU A 174 5.28 16.90 11.88
C LEU A 174 4.33 16.07 11.02
N ALA A 175 3.65 16.65 10.04
CA ALA A 175 2.70 15.90 9.20
C ALA A 175 3.38 14.85 8.28
N ALA A 176 4.71 14.86 8.19
CA ALA A 176 5.50 13.87 7.46
C ALA A 176 6.25 12.89 8.37
N LEU A 177 6.01 12.93 9.68
CA LEU A 177 6.65 12.02 10.62
C LEU A 177 5.91 10.69 10.70
N ASP A 178 6.69 9.63 10.68
CA ASP A 178 6.24 8.26 10.92
C ASP A 178 7.28 7.53 11.77
N PRO A 179 6.87 6.51 12.57
CA PRO A 179 7.82 5.63 13.21
C PRO A 179 8.62 4.86 12.15
N ALA A 180 9.95 4.98 12.23
CA ALA A 180 10.86 4.34 11.29
C ALA A 180 11.21 2.91 11.72
N PRO A 181 11.57 2.02 10.78
CA PRO A 181 12.15 0.72 11.12
C PRO A 181 13.35 0.90 12.04
N LEU A 182 13.34 0.15 13.13
CA LEU A 182 14.32 0.15 14.21
C LEU A 182 15.00 -1.22 14.24
N SER A 183 16.29 -1.25 13.95
CA SER A 183 17.07 -2.49 14.04
C SER A 183 17.19 -2.96 15.49
N ARG A 184 17.49 -4.24 15.69
CA ARG A 184 17.72 -4.80 17.04
C ARG A 184 18.90 -4.13 17.76
N GLU A 185 19.91 -3.68 17.03
CA GLU A 185 21.08 -2.99 17.59
C GLU A 185 20.70 -1.61 18.11
N GLU A 186 20.04 -0.80 17.27
CA GLU A 186 19.51 0.51 17.69
C GLU A 186 18.53 0.37 18.87
N ALA A 187 17.67 -0.65 18.89
CA ALA A 187 16.80 -0.89 20.04
C ALA A 187 17.60 -1.09 21.34
N ARG A 188 18.76 -1.75 21.30
CA ARG A 188 19.63 -1.93 22.48
C ARG A 188 20.28 -0.63 22.94
N GLU A 189 20.52 0.31 22.04
CA GLU A 189 21.08 1.62 22.40
C GLU A 189 20.11 2.43 23.29
N THR A 190 18.81 2.12 23.25
CA THR A 190 17.81 2.71 24.18
C THR A 190 17.84 2.10 25.59
N GLY A 191 18.68 1.08 25.83
CA GLY A 191 18.69 0.29 27.05
C GLY A 191 17.72 -0.90 27.04
N LEU A 192 16.95 -1.08 25.96
CA LEU A 192 16.08 -2.24 25.81
C LEU A 192 16.90 -3.54 25.67
N ALA A 193 16.51 -4.58 26.38
CA ALA A 193 17.06 -5.93 26.21
C ALA A 193 16.10 -6.80 25.38
N PRO A 194 16.11 -6.76 24.04
CA PRO A 194 15.10 -7.39 23.19
C PRO A 194 15.17 -8.95 23.14
N SER A 195 15.80 -9.61 24.11
CA SER A 195 15.76 -11.06 24.30
C SER A 195 14.50 -11.45 25.06
N GLY A 196 13.60 -12.24 24.46
CA GLY A 196 12.32 -12.63 25.09
C GLY A 196 11.20 -11.58 24.96
N GLY A 197 11.39 -10.58 24.10
CA GLY A 197 10.46 -9.47 23.87
C GLY A 197 9.53 -9.64 22.67
N CYS A 198 8.64 -8.66 22.46
CA CYS A 198 7.76 -8.59 21.31
C CYS A 198 8.18 -7.51 20.31
N ALA A 199 7.67 -7.60 19.09
CA ALA A 199 7.98 -6.67 18.03
C ALA A 199 6.82 -6.50 17.06
N PHE A 200 6.51 -5.25 16.71
CA PHE A 200 5.52 -4.92 15.68
C PHE A 200 6.19 -4.64 14.34
N ARG A 201 5.80 -5.36 13.29
CA ARG A 201 6.29 -5.15 11.92
C ARG A 201 5.16 -4.80 10.98
N THR A 202 5.31 -3.73 10.21
CA THR A 202 4.38 -3.38 9.12
C THR A 202 4.52 -4.33 7.92
N SER A 203 5.66 -5.01 7.77
CA SER A 203 5.85 -6.10 6.81
C SER A 203 6.88 -7.12 7.33
N ARG A 204 6.70 -8.41 7.01
CA ARG A 204 7.59 -9.49 7.45
C ARG A 204 9.05 -9.35 7.00
N ARG A 205 9.32 -8.50 5.99
CA ARG A 205 10.65 -8.30 5.39
C ARG A 205 11.34 -7.01 5.84
N ILE A 206 10.78 -6.27 6.80
CA ILE A 206 11.42 -5.09 7.37
C ILE A 206 11.61 -5.23 8.87
N ASP A 207 12.53 -4.43 9.38
CA ASP A 207 12.71 -4.29 10.82
C ASP A 207 11.44 -3.72 11.48
N PRO A 208 11.20 -4.08 12.76
CA PRO A 208 10.07 -3.57 13.52
C PRO A 208 10.09 -2.06 13.66
N ILE A 209 8.91 -1.45 13.75
CA ILE A 209 8.77 -0.03 14.11
C ILE A 209 8.59 0.17 15.62
N LEU A 210 8.33 -0.93 16.35
CA LEU A 210 8.25 -0.99 17.81
C LEU A 210 8.89 -2.30 18.27
N TRP A 211 9.83 -2.21 19.20
CA TRP A 211 10.36 -3.32 19.99
C TRP A 211 9.90 -3.19 21.43
N THR A 212 9.62 -4.30 22.10
CA THR A 212 9.25 -4.31 23.52
C THR A 212 9.94 -5.47 24.23
N ALA A 213 10.30 -5.27 25.50
CA ALA A 213 10.89 -6.30 26.38
C ALA A 213 10.79 -5.84 27.84
N ASP A 214 10.49 -6.75 28.76
CA ASP A 214 10.51 -6.51 30.21
C ASP A 214 9.74 -5.24 30.66
N GLY A 215 8.61 -4.93 30.03
CA GLY A 215 7.81 -3.73 30.36
C GLY A 215 8.39 -2.41 29.83
N ALA A 216 9.42 -2.46 28.99
CA ALA A 216 9.93 -1.32 28.24
C ALA A 216 9.66 -1.49 26.74
N GLY A 217 9.74 -0.38 26.02
CA GLY A 217 9.62 -0.32 24.56
C GLY A 217 10.70 0.57 23.94
N ALA A 218 10.88 0.44 22.63
CA ALA A 218 11.77 1.29 21.86
C ALA A 218 11.19 1.55 20.47
N MET A 219 11.31 2.80 20.02
CA MET A 219 10.94 3.24 18.67
C MET A 219 12.01 4.15 18.08
N LYS A 220 11.92 4.38 16.76
CA LYS A 220 12.74 5.36 16.05
C LYS A 220 11.85 6.41 15.41
N LEU A 221 12.13 7.69 15.66
CA LEU A 221 11.39 8.80 15.08
C LEU A 221 12.36 9.85 14.55
N ASN A 222 12.28 10.16 13.25
CA ASN A 222 13.16 11.15 12.61
C ASN A 222 14.67 10.94 12.90
N GLY A 223 15.11 9.67 12.94
CA GLY A 223 16.49 9.31 13.27
C GLY A 223 16.85 9.32 14.75
N VAL A 224 15.93 9.72 15.64
CA VAL A 224 16.10 9.69 17.09
C VAL A 224 15.57 8.37 17.65
N LEU A 225 16.35 7.72 18.50
CA LEU A 225 15.94 6.52 19.23
C LEU A 225 15.24 6.94 20.51
N VAL A 226 14.03 6.44 20.73
CA VAL A 226 13.18 6.83 21.86
C VAL A 226 12.87 5.59 22.68
N ALA A 227 13.24 5.61 23.97
CA ALA A 227 12.83 4.62 24.95
C ALA A 227 11.38 4.92 25.38
N LEU A 228 10.58 3.87 25.52
CA LEU A 228 9.17 3.95 25.88
C LEU A 228 8.92 3.14 27.15
N GLU A 229 7.97 3.59 27.96
CA GLU A 229 7.49 2.89 29.14
C GLU A 229 6.18 2.17 28.82
N ALA A 230 6.02 0.94 29.32
CA ALA A 230 4.76 0.22 29.22
C ALA A 230 3.66 0.87 30.07
N GLY A 231 2.47 0.99 29.49
CA GLY A 231 1.24 1.18 30.24
C GLY A 231 0.86 -0.06 31.05
N ALA A 232 -0.06 0.10 32.00
CA ALA A 232 -0.42 -0.95 32.97
C ALA A 232 -0.90 -2.27 32.35
N GLU A 233 -1.47 -2.22 31.14
CA GLU A 233 -2.02 -3.39 30.44
C GLU A 233 -1.08 -3.95 29.35
N ALA A 234 0.14 -3.41 29.22
CA ALA A 234 1.03 -3.83 28.15
C ALA A 234 1.63 -5.23 28.42
N GLY A 235 1.63 -6.06 27.39
CA GLY A 235 2.13 -7.42 27.49
C GLY A 235 2.28 -8.10 26.13
N THR A 236 2.22 -9.42 26.13
CA THR A 236 2.41 -10.24 24.92
C THR A 236 1.23 -10.20 23.96
N THR A 237 0.05 -9.77 24.42
CA THR A 237 -1.16 -9.65 23.60
C THR A 237 -1.33 -8.27 22.95
N GLY A 238 -0.45 -7.31 23.26
CA GLY A 238 -0.57 -5.92 22.86
C GLY A 238 -0.51 -4.98 24.06
N GLY A 239 -0.88 -3.72 23.85
CA GLY A 239 -0.92 -2.68 24.88
C GLY A 239 -0.31 -1.37 24.43
N VAL A 240 -0.04 -0.50 25.40
CA VAL A 240 0.42 0.87 25.16
C VAL A 240 1.86 1.03 25.63
N TRP A 241 2.69 1.65 24.80
CA TRP A 241 4.03 2.11 25.12
C TRP A 241 4.13 3.60 24.83
N GLN A 242 4.65 4.38 25.78
CA GLN A 242 4.64 5.83 25.68
C GLN A 242 5.90 6.47 26.27
N ALA A 243 6.17 7.69 25.82
CA ALA A 243 7.11 8.63 26.42
C ALA A 243 6.49 10.03 26.34
N GLU A 244 7.17 11.05 26.89
CA GLU A 244 6.71 12.43 26.76
C GLU A 244 6.52 12.80 25.29
N GLY A 245 5.30 13.23 24.92
CA GLY A 245 5.00 13.66 23.55
C GLY A 245 4.61 12.54 22.58
N VAL A 246 4.68 11.26 22.95
CA VAL A 246 4.45 10.14 22.02
C VAL A 246 3.78 8.93 22.67
N ARG A 247 2.85 8.32 21.93
CA ARG A 247 2.15 7.09 22.31
C ARG A 247 2.12 6.10 21.14
N MET A 248 2.41 4.84 21.44
CA MET A 248 2.27 3.71 20.52
C MET A 248 1.36 2.66 21.15
N GLU A 249 0.24 2.37 20.51
CA GLU A 249 -0.71 1.35 20.96
C GLU A 249 -0.74 0.20 19.98
N VAL A 250 -0.63 -1.03 20.49
CA VAL A 250 -0.76 -2.27 19.72
C VAL A 250 -2.02 -2.99 20.16
N ALA A 251 -2.90 -3.30 19.22
CA ALA A 251 -4.10 -4.08 19.45
C ALA A 251 -4.12 -5.34 18.55
N PRO A 252 -4.52 -6.51 19.08
CA PRO A 252 -4.72 -7.70 18.26
C PRO A 252 -5.97 -7.55 17.39
N LEU A 253 -5.93 -8.10 16.17
CA LEU A 253 -7.06 -8.03 15.23
C LEU A 253 -8.20 -9.03 15.55
N GLY A 254 -7.98 -9.96 16.48
CA GLY A 254 -9.01 -10.93 16.87
C GLY A 254 -9.50 -11.76 15.67
N GLU A 255 -10.81 -11.72 15.41
CA GLU A 255 -11.44 -12.44 14.29
C GLU A 255 -11.09 -11.87 12.90
N GLU A 256 -10.65 -10.61 12.83
CA GLU A 256 -10.16 -10.00 11.59
C GLU A 256 -8.72 -10.41 11.24
N ALA A 257 -8.03 -11.09 12.16
CA ALA A 257 -6.68 -11.57 11.92
C ALA A 257 -6.69 -12.58 10.76
N ASP A 258 -5.81 -12.35 9.79
CA ASP A 258 -5.59 -13.26 8.69
C ASP A 258 -4.09 -13.52 8.53
N TRP A 259 -3.75 -14.28 7.50
CA TRP A 259 -2.35 -14.58 7.21
C TRP A 259 -1.53 -13.33 6.81
N ARG A 260 -2.16 -12.20 6.51
CA ARG A 260 -1.51 -10.94 6.13
C ARG A 260 -1.20 -10.03 7.32
N ALA A 261 -2.01 -10.05 8.38
CA ALA A 261 -1.80 -9.30 9.63
C ALA A 261 -2.54 -9.94 10.80
N ASP A 262 -1.97 -9.83 12.00
CA ASP A 262 -2.57 -10.29 13.26
C ASP A 262 -2.75 -9.17 14.30
N ALA A 263 -2.20 -7.99 14.02
CA ALA A 263 -2.28 -6.83 14.90
C ALA A 263 -2.29 -5.52 14.12
N GLU A 264 -2.74 -4.46 14.79
CA GLU A 264 -2.58 -3.08 14.36
C GLU A 264 -1.81 -2.27 15.39
N LEU A 265 -1.14 -1.24 14.90
CA LEU A 265 -0.41 -0.28 15.71
C LEU A 265 -0.90 1.12 15.40
N VAL A 266 -1.26 1.89 16.42
CA VAL A 266 -1.58 3.32 16.32
C VAL A 266 -0.45 4.13 16.96
N PHE A 267 0.16 5.00 16.19
CA PHE A 267 1.17 5.96 16.61
C PHE A 267 0.52 7.34 16.74
N GLN A 268 0.73 8.00 17.87
CA GLN A 268 0.19 9.32 18.19
C GLN A 268 1.28 10.23 18.75
N LEU A 269 1.23 11.49 18.37
CA LEU A 269 1.99 12.57 19.00
C LEU A 269 1.03 13.54 19.71
N ASP A 270 1.46 14.11 20.83
CA ASP A 270 0.65 15.06 21.61
C ASP A 270 0.25 16.32 20.81
N GLN A 271 1.01 16.63 19.75
CA GLN A 271 0.70 17.72 18.82
C GLN A 271 -0.51 17.42 17.91
N GLY A 272 -1.09 16.21 17.99
CA GLY A 272 -2.31 15.80 17.30
C GLY A 272 -2.08 15.00 16.02
N LEU A 273 -0.84 14.62 15.71
CA LEU A 273 -0.56 13.67 14.62
C LEU A 273 -0.95 12.26 15.05
N GLU A 274 -1.64 11.55 14.18
CA GLU A 274 -1.98 10.14 14.36
C GLU A 274 -1.80 9.38 13.05
N ALA A 275 -1.18 8.21 13.12
CA ALA A 275 -1.04 7.28 12.01
C ALA A 275 -1.21 5.85 12.51
N GLY A 276 -1.95 5.03 11.76
CA GLY A 276 -2.19 3.63 12.09
C GLY A 276 -1.65 2.68 11.03
N PHE A 277 -1.27 1.47 11.45
CA PHE A 277 -0.64 0.48 10.59
C PHE A 277 -1.17 -0.91 10.92
N ARG A 278 -1.52 -1.72 9.91
CA ARG A 278 -1.79 -3.15 10.08
C ARG A 278 -0.56 -3.99 9.75
N GLY A 279 -0.21 -4.92 10.63
CA GLY A 279 1.06 -5.64 10.59
C GLY A 279 1.04 -6.94 11.38
N THR A 280 2.23 -7.38 11.78
CA THR A 280 2.41 -8.58 12.60
C THR A 280 3.01 -8.23 13.95
N TRP A 281 2.40 -8.73 15.02
CA TRP A 281 2.90 -8.66 16.38
C TRP A 281 3.50 -10.01 16.78
N THR A 282 4.82 -10.07 16.89
CA THR A 282 5.53 -11.32 17.16
C THR A 282 6.31 -11.25 18.47
N CYS A 283 5.98 -12.13 19.41
CA CYS A 283 6.70 -12.30 20.66
C CYS A 283 7.63 -13.51 20.59
N GLY A 284 8.89 -13.33 21.01
CA GLY A 284 9.83 -14.44 21.17
C GLY A 284 9.79 -14.96 22.61
N THR A 285 9.84 -16.28 22.77
CA THR A 285 10.18 -16.97 24.03
C THR A 285 11.67 -16.88 24.32
#